data_AF-A0A536JLA4-F1
#
_entry.id   AF-A0A536JLA4-F1
#
_cell.length_a   1.000
_cell.length_b   1.000
_cell.length_c   1.000
_cell.angle_alpha   90.00
_cell.angle_beta   90.00
_cell.angle_gamma   90.00
#
_symmetry.space_group_name_H-M   'P 1'
#
loop_
_entity.id
_entity.type
_entity.pdbx_description
1 polymer ?
#
loop_
_entity_poly.entity_id
_entity_poly.type
_entity_poly.pdbx_seq_one_letter_code
_entity_poly.pdbx_strand_id
1 'polypeptide(L)'
;MDQRKLSRRQLLKAAGVLGATAAVFDPTKVFADENEGNGRVTWDLVNVNFVNGSPTHITRGGTSKAMSTDQNHAVTAEITMTGHGTFPNRDKCSKNVTGGGTWSVTTAAAAPNPCFPGSGNYRVIELLSWHPAPGTLPLPDDTGDKGTPSSGLATLRVLYDNGRRGTLTVSCHLPAGPTPACTFEGITASMDYEDFWQNEAPGPAEGNRTLFHVSTEDGGD
;
A
#
# COMPACT_ATOMS: atom_id res chain seq x y z
N MET A 1 59.67 -23.08 0.47
CA MET A 1 59.55 -22.46 1.80
C MET A 1 58.07 -22.20 2.05
N ASP A 2 57.63 -22.67 3.20
CA ASP A 2 56.27 -23.13 3.49
C ASP A 2 55.35 -21.99 3.97
N GLN A 3 54.20 -21.80 3.31
CA GLN A 3 53.18 -20.83 3.73
C GLN A 3 52.42 -21.37 4.94
N ARG A 4 52.85 -20.99 6.14
CA ARG A 4 52.11 -21.26 7.37
C ARG A 4 50.88 -20.36 7.47
N LYS A 5 49.74 -20.89 7.01
CA LYS A 5 48.40 -20.36 7.30
C LYS A 5 48.20 -20.27 8.82
N LEU A 6 48.06 -19.06 9.34
CA LEU A 6 47.62 -18.85 10.72
C LEU A 6 46.12 -19.18 10.82
N SER A 7 45.81 -20.11 11.71
CA SER A 7 44.47 -20.68 11.92
C SER A 7 43.60 -19.76 12.75
N ARG A 8 42.31 -19.65 12.38
CA ARG A 8 41.23 -18.85 13.02
C ARG A 8 41.05 -19.07 14.53
N ARG A 9 41.74 -20.03 15.14
CA ARG A 9 41.66 -20.36 16.57
C ARG A 9 42.60 -19.57 17.48
N GLN A 10 43.50 -18.73 16.95
CA GLN A 10 44.40 -17.90 17.77
C GLN A 10 43.88 -16.49 18.07
N LEU A 11 42.70 -16.10 17.56
CA LEU A 11 42.11 -14.77 17.78
C LEU A 11 41.11 -14.69 18.94
N LEU A 12 40.87 -15.78 19.67
CA LEU A 12 39.92 -15.84 20.80
C LEU A 12 40.64 -15.96 22.14
N LYS A 13 41.47 -14.97 22.48
CA LYS A 13 41.95 -14.76 23.86
C LYS A 13 42.23 -13.27 24.10
N ALA A 14 41.22 -12.55 24.59
CA ALA A 14 41.38 -11.44 25.55
C ALA A 14 40.00 -10.80 25.79
N ALA A 15 39.44 -11.04 26.97
CA ALA A 15 38.37 -10.23 27.53
C ALA A 15 38.98 -9.39 28.67
N GLY A 16 38.67 -8.09 28.67
CA GLY A 16 38.78 -7.21 29.83
C GLY A 16 39.96 -6.23 29.82
N VAL A 17 39.67 -4.93 29.69
CA VAL A 17 39.90 -3.85 30.68
C VAL A 17 39.62 -2.47 30.04
N LEU A 18 38.64 -1.77 30.62
CA LEU A 18 38.42 -0.32 30.78
C LEU A 18 39.19 0.69 29.91
N GLY A 19 38.46 1.60 29.26
CA GLY A 19 39.01 2.87 28.76
C GLY A 19 38.10 3.60 27.77
N ALA A 20 37.88 4.88 28.00
CA ALA A 20 36.90 5.72 27.32
C ALA A 20 37.12 5.93 25.80
N THR A 21 36.01 6.24 25.13
CA THR A 21 35.90 6.99 23.86
C THR A 21 36.64 6.46 22.63
N ALA A 22 35.95 5.61 21.88
CA ALA A 22 35.86 5.72 20.42
C ALA A 22 34.53 5.09 20.01
N ALA A 23 33.69 5.84 19.29
CA ALA A 23 32.50 5.30 18.64
C ALA A 23 32.97 4.27 17.60
N VAL A 24 33.08 3.02 18.02
CA VAL A 24 33.17 1.90 17.10
C VAL A 24 31.85 1.90 16.37
N PHE A 25 31.92 2.17 15.06
CA PHE A 25 30.85 1.85 14.12
C PHE A 25 30.49 0.40 14.34
N ASP A 26 29.46 0.17 15.14
CA ASP A 26 28.78 -1.11 15.24
C ASP A 26 28.02 -1.28 13.91
N PRO A 27 28.50 -2.12 12.97
CA PRO A 27 27.82 -2.32 11.68
C PRO A 27 26.54 -3.13 11.88
N THR A 28 26.23 -3.49 13.13
CA THR A 28 25.03 -4.21 13.54
C THR A 28 24.16 -3.32 14.42
N LYS A 29 23.85 -2.10 13.95
CA LYS A 29 22.47 -1.61 14.15
C LYS A 29 21.56 -2.57 13.40
N VAL A 30 21.13 -3.60 14.11
CA VAL A 30 20.01 -4.47 13.80
C VAL A 30 18.94 -3.59 13.13
N PHE A 31 18.57 -3.91 11.89
CA PHE A 31 17.39 -3.36 11.24
C PHE A 31 16.16 -3.85 12.02
N ALA A 32 15.93 -3.28 13.20
CA ALA A 32 14.72 -3.50 13.95
C ALA A 32 13.61 -2.78 13.17
N ASP A 33 12.56 -3.54 12.88
CA ASP A 33 11.37 -3.10 12.20
C ASP A 33 10.50 -2.33 13.20
N GLU A 34 10.83 -1.05 13.41
CA GLU A 34 10.27 -0.22 14.49
C GLU A 34 8.83 0.25 14.23
N ASN A 35 8.21 -0.16 13.11
CA ASN A 35 6.86 0.27 12.71
C ASN A 35 5.82 -0.87 12.63
N GLU A 36 6.13 -2.08 13.10
CA GLU A 36 5.12 -3.13 13.23
C GLU A 36 4.18 -2.84 14.42
N GLY A 37 2.92 -2.56 14.12
CA GLY A 37 1.88 -2.45 15.14
C GLY A 37 1.20 -3.80 15.41
N ASN A 38 0.64 -3.95 16.60
CA ASN A 38 -0.32 -5.02 16.85
C ASN A 38 -1.66 -4.72 16.15
N GLY A 39 -2.39 -5.76 15.75
CA GLY A 39 -3.71 -5.67 15.14
C GLY A 39 -3.75 -5.67 13.61
N ARG A 40 -4.78 -5.04 13.04
CA ARG A 40 -5.10 -5.11 11.60
C ARG A 40 -5.30 -3.72 11.00
N VAL A 41 -5.00 -3.64 9.71
CA VAL A 41 -5.33 -2.51 8.86
C VAL A 41 -6.52 -2.91 7.99
N THR A 42 -7.56 -2.10 8.01
CA THR A 42 -8.62 -2.12 6.99
C THR A 42 -8.25 -1.12 5.90
N TRP A 43 -8.48 -1.48 4.64
CA TRP A 43 -8.33 -0.58 3.50
C TRP A 43 -9.64 -0.53 2.72
N ASP A 44 -9.97 0.63 2.17
CA ASP A 44 -11.20 0.85 1.42
C ASP A 44 -10.96 1.87 0.29
N LEU A 45 -11.58 1.63 -0.87
CA LEU A 45 -11.78 2.66 -1.89
C LEU A 45 -13.10 3.34 -1.57
N VAL A 46 -13.06 4.61 -1.18
CA VAL A 46 -14.18 5.29 -0.52
C VAL A 46 -14.83 6.35 -1.40
N ASN A 47 -16.07 6.69 -1.07
CA ASN A 47 -16.77 7.87 -1.58
C ASN A 47 -16.62 9.02 -0.59
N VAL A 48 -16.51 10.25 -1.09
CA VAL A 48 -16.69 11.47 -0.29
C VAL A 48 -18.04 12.05 -0.67
N ASN A 49 -18.95 12.20 0.29
CA ASN A 49 -20.29 12.68 -0.05
C ASN A 49 -20.34 14.20 0.00
N PHE A 50 -20.94 14.82 -1.02
CA PHE A 50 -21.01 16.28 -1.16
C PHE A 50 -22.43 16.79 -0.99
N VAL A 51 -22.58 17.87 -0.22
CA VAL A 51 -23.83 18.65 -0.12
C VAL A 51 -23.50 20.09 -0.50
N ASN A 52 -24.19 20.63 -1.50
CA ASN A 52 -23.93 21.97 -2.06
C ASN A 52 -22.45 22.20 -2.43
N GLY A 53 -21.77 21.17 -2.95
CA GLY A 53 -20.36 21.24 -3.36
C GLY A 53 -19.35 21.19 -2.22
N SER A 54 -19.77 21.01 -0.96
CA SER A 54 -18.88 20.83 0.19
C SER A 54 -18.85 19.37 0.64
N PRO A 55 -17.67 18.80 0.98
CA PRO A 55 -17.58 17.43 1.49
C PRO A 55 -18.22 17.35 2.88
N THR A 56 -18.96 16.28 3.14
CA THR A 56 -19.75 16.11 4.37
C THR A 56 -19.35 14.88 5.18
N HIS A 57 -19.19 13.72 4.55
CA HIS A 57 -18.84 12.47 5.23
C HIS A 57 -18.28 11.46 4.22
N ILE A 58 -17.54 10.48 4.73
CA ILE A 58 -16.97 9.38 3.95
C ILE A 58 -17.87 8.16 4.04
N THR A 59 -18.09 7.47 2.92
CA THR A 59 -18.77 6.16 2.91
C THR A 59 -17.95 5.13 2.12
N ARG A 60 -18.17 3.86 2.43
CA ARG A 60 -17.57 2.73 1.69
C ARG A 60 -18.04 2.66 0.24
N GLY A 61 -17.24 2.04 -0.62
CA GLY A 61 -17.68 1.57 -1.94
C GLY A 61 -17.48 2.57 -3.08
N GLY A 62 -16.42 3.38 -2.98
CA GLY A 62 -15.96 4.22 -4.07
C GLY A 62 -15.17 3.46 -5.13
N THR A 63 -14.68 4.22 -6.10
CA THR A 63 -13.88 3.74 -7.22
C THR A 63 -12.55 4.46 -7.26
N SER A 64 -11.52 3.80 -7.77
CA SER A 64 -10.25 4.45 -8.10
C SER A 64 -9.70 3.93 -9.41
N LYS A 65 -8.95 4.79 -10.09
CA LYS A 65 -8.47 4.56 -11.45
C LYS A 65 -6.96 4.71 -11.56
N ALA A 66 -6.40 3.97 -12.50
CA ALA A 66 -5.03 4.13 -12.95
C ALA A 66 -4.91 3.83 -14.44
N MET A 67 -3.90 4.39 -15.08
CA MET A 67 -3.69 4.29 -16.52
C MET A 67 -2.41 3.54 -16.86
N SER A 68 -2.48 2.70 -17.89
CA SER A 68 -1.31 2.13 -18.55
C SER A 68 -0.86 3.02 -19.70
N THR A 69 0.42 2.94 -20.08
CA THR A 69 0.97 3.72 -21.19
C THR A 69 1.78 2.85 -22.15
N ASP A 70 1.89 3.30 -23.39
CA ASP A 70 2.84 2.73 -24.35
C ASP A 70 4.29 3.17 -24.05
N GLN A 71 5.21 2.73 -24.89
CA GLN A 71 6.64 3.08 -24.85
C GLN A 71 6.93 4.60 -25.02
N ASN A 72 5.96 5.38 -25.48
CA ASN A 72 6.05 6.83 -25.64
C ASN A 72 5.34 7.58 -24.50
N HIS A 73 4.92 6.87 -23.45
CA HIS A 73 4.11 7.38 -22.34
C HIS A 73 2.73 7.92 -22.78
N ALA A 74 2.21 7.49 -23.93
CA ALA A 74 0.83 7.77 -24.32
C ALA A 74 -0.10 6.80 -23.58
N VAL A 75 -1.16 7.32 -22.96
CA VAL A 75 -2.13 6.49 -22.24
C VAL A 75 -2.80 5.49 -23.17
N THR A 76 -2.75 4.21 -22.82
CA THR A 76 -3.27 3.10 -23.61
C THR A 76 -4.57 2.54 -23.08
N ALA A 77 -4.68 2.44 -21.76
CA ALA A 77 -5.86 1.91 -21.10
C ALA A 77 -6.05 2.52 -19.72
N GLU A 78 -7.26 2.40 -19.21
CA GLU A 78 -7.64 2.77 -17.86
C GLU A 78 -8.16 1.52 -17.16
N ILE A 79 -7.63 1.22 -15.97
CA ILE A 79 -8.25 0.28 -15.04
C ILE A 79 -9.06 1.08 -14.01
N THR A 80 -10.33 0.74 -13.87
CA THR A 80 -11.19 1.20 -12.77
C THR A 80 -11.40 0.06 -11.80
N MET A 81 -11.17 0.30 -10.50
CA MET A 81 -11.33 -0.71 -9.44
C MET A 81 -12.25 -0.20 -8.32
N THR A 82 -12.99 -1.12 -7.72
CA THR A 82 -13.63 -0.96 -6.40
C THR A 82 -12.97 -1.93 -5.43
N GLY A 83 -13.08 -1.71 -4.13
CA GLY A 83 -12.73 -2.75 -3.19
C GLY A 83 -12.48 -2.28 -1.78
N HIS A 84 -12.45 -3.26 -0.89
CA HIS A 84 -12.06 -3.10 0.51
C HIS A 84 -11.50 -4.42 1.03
N GLY A 85 -10.82 -4.39 2.16
CA GLY A 85 -10.25 -5.60 2.75
C GLY A 85 -9.44 -5.32 4.01
N THR A 86 -8.73 -6.35 4.47
CA THR A 86 -7.87 -6.22 5.66
C THR A 86 -6.55 -6.95 5.48
N PHE A 87 -5.53 -6.48 6.19
CA PHE A 87 -4.23 -7.15 6.32
C PHE A 87 -3.62 -6.89 7.72
N PRO A 88 -2.62 -7.66 8.15
CA PRO A 88 -1.98 -7.44 9.46
C PRO A 88 -1.20 -6.13 9.45
N ASN A 89 -1.16 -5.40 10.57
CA ASN A 89 -0.44 -4.12 10.68
C ASN A 89 1.09 -4.30 10.77
N ARG A 90 1.70 -4.88 9.74
CA ARG A 90 3.11 -5.28 9.69
C ARG A 90 3.66 -5.12 8.27
N ASP A 91 4.89 -4.63 8.14
CA ASP A 91 5.55 -4.46 6.85
C ASP A 91 6.22 -5.76 6.37
N LYS A 92 5.41 -6.81 6.22
CA LYS A 92 5.89 -8.15 5.83
C LYS A 92 4.92 -8.85 4.90
N CYS A 93 5.48 -9.65 3.98
CA CYS A 93 4.69 -10.53 3.14
C CYS A 93 3.77 -11.41 3.99
N SER A 94 2.46 -11.36 3.74
CA SER A 94 1.49 -12.11 4.54
C SER A 94 0.30 -12.55 3.71
N LYS A 95 -0.07 -13.83 3.83
CA LYS A 95 -1.30 -14.38 3.24
C LYS A 95 -2.52 -14.21 4.13
N ASN A 96 -2.36 -13.66 5.34
CA ASN A 96 -3.47 -13.42 6.28
C ASN A 96 -4.23 -12.14 5.90
N VAL A 97 -4.85 -12.15 4.73
CA VAL A 97 -5.53 -11.01 4.13
C VAL A 97 -6.96 -11.36 3.76
N THR A 98 -7.81 -10.34 3.70
CA THR A 98 -9.15 -10.41 3.14
C THR A 98 -9.33 -9.32 2.11
N GLY A 99 -10.41 -9.42 1.33
CA GLY A 99 -10.86 -8.35 0.46
C GLY A 99 -10.66 -8.60 -1.02
N GLY A 100 -10.93 -7.55 -1.77
CA GLY A 100 -11.11 -7.60 -3.21
C GLY A 100 -12.20 -6.61 -3.62
N GLY A 101 -12.66 -6.77 -4.85
CA GLY A 101 -13.72 -5.96 -5.41
C GLY A 101 -13.86 -6.21 -6.90
N THR A 102 -14.33 -5.20 -7.63
CA THR A 102 -14.49 -5.28 -9.08
C THR A 102 -13.37 -4.56 -9.80
N TRP A 103 -13.13 -4.96 -11.04
CA TRP A 103 -12.21 -4.30 -11.95
C TRP A 103 -12.87 -4.16 -13.34
N SER A 104 -12.46 -3.13 -14.08
CA SER A 104 -12.79 -2.94 -15.48
C SER A 104 -11.63 -2.27 -16.18
N VAL A 105 -11.19 -2.81 -17.32
CA VAL A 105 -10.15 -2.23 -18.18
C VAL A 105 -10.80 -1.75 -19.48
N THR A 106 -10.67 -0.46 -19.75
CA THR A 106 -11.18 0.20 -20.97
C THR A 106 -10.02 0.74 -21.80
N THR A 107 -10.18 0.72 -23.13
CA THR A 107 -9.20 1.29 -24.06
C THR A 107 -9.27 2.81 -24.02
N ALA A 108 -8.12 3.47 -23.97
CA ALA A 108 -8.05 4.90 -24.20
C ALA A 108 -8.30 5.21 -25.68
N ALA A 109 -9.07 6.25 -25.99
CA ALA A 109 -9.64 6.50 -27.32
C ALA A 109 -8.63 6.60 -28.49
N ALA A 110 -7.34 6.77 -28.23
CA ALA A 110 -6.29 7.00 -29.24
C ALA A 110 -5.19 5.93 -29.30
N ALA A 111 -5.35 4.80 -28.60
CA ALA A 111 -4.29 3.83 -28.38
C ALA A 111 -4.59 2.43 -28.93
N PRO A 112 -3.55 1.59 -29.16
CA PRO A 112 -3.77 0.16 -29.35
C PRO A 112 -4.58 -0.43 -28.18
N ASN A 113 -5.33 -1.50 -28.45
CA ASN A 113 -6.14 -2.16 -27.42
C ASN A 113 -5.30 -2.51 -26.18
N PRO A 114 -5.85 -2.41 -24.96
CA PRO A 114 -5.21 -2.93 -23.75
C PRO A 114 -4.76 -4.37 -23.95
N CYS A 115 -3.76 -4.80 -23.19
CA CYS A 115 -3.37 -6.21 -23.21
C CYS A 115 -4.48 -7.08 -22.62
N PHE A 116 -5.22 -6.56 -21.65
CA PHE A 116 -6.25 -7.29 -20.92
C PHE A 116 -7.57 -6.52 -20.78
N PRO A 117 -8.30 -6.24 -21.89
CA PRO A 117 -9.62 -5.63 -21.81
C PRO A 117 -10.60 -6.56 -21.07
N GLY A 118 -11.57 -5.97 -20.40
CA GLY A 118 -12.66 -6.71 -19.79
C GLY A 118 -13.08 -6.12 -18.46
N SER A 119 -13.91 -6.86 -17.74
CA SER A 119 -14.30 -6.54 -16.38
C SER A 119 -14.58 -7.81 -15.61
N GLY A 120 -14.56 -7.72 -14.28
CA GLY A 120 -14.79 -8.85 -13.42
C GLY A 120 -14.54 -8.51 -11.96
N ASN A 121 -14.23 -9.55 -11.18
CA ASN A 121 -13.88 -9.47 -9.78
C ASN A 121 -12.39 -9.79 -9.58
N TYR A 122 -11.83 -9.26 -8.51
CA TYR A 122 -10.52 -9.66 -8.02
C TYR A 122 -10.59 -9.92 -6.51
N ARG A 123 -9.67 -10.74 -6.02
CA ARG A 123 -9.45 -10.94 -4.59
C ARG A 123 -8.01 -10.64 -4.22
N VAL A 124 -7.82 -10.09 -3.02
CA VAL A 124 -6.49 -9.93 -2.43
C VAL A 124 -6.01 -11.28 -1.93
N ILE A 125 -4.76 -11.62 -2.24
CA ILE A 125 -4.18 -12.93 -1.90
C ILE A 125 -2.93 -12.84 -1.02
N GLU A 126 -2.31 -11.66 -0.95
CA GLU A 126 -1.12 -11.43 -0.12
C GLU A 126 -0.95 -9.92 0.14
N LEU A 127 -0.55 -9.53 1.35
CA LEU A 127 0.09 -8.24 1.62
C LEU A 127 1.54 -8.36 1.19
N LEU A 128 2.07 -7.39 0.45
CA LEU A 128 3.47 -7.34 0.03
C LEU A 128 4.28 -6.35 0.88
N SER A 129 3.70 -5.17 1.18
CA SER A 129 4.30 -4.17 2.06
C SER A 129 3.22 -3.25 2.66
N TRP A 130 3.51 -2.68 3.82
CA TRP A 130 2.68 -1.69 4.50
C TRP A 130 3.55 -0.62 5.16
N HIS A 131 3.32 0.64 4.77
CA HIS A 131 4.01 1.78 5.34
C HIS A 131 2.97 2.78 5.87
N PRO A 132 2.69 2.80 7.19
CA PRO A 132 1.83 3.81 7.78
C PRO A 132 2.49 5.18 7.68
N ALA A 133 1.66 6.20 7.45
CA ALA A 133 2.09 7.59 7.41
C ALA A 133 1.20 8.43 8.34
N PRO A 134 1.71 9.55 8.88
CA PRO A 134 0.87 10.43 9.67
C PRO A 134 -0.17 11.12 8.78
N GLY A 135 -1.34 11.41 9.33
CA GLY A 135 -2.40 12.12 8.63
C GLY A 135 -3.63 12.26 9.52
N THR A 136 -4.62 13.01 9.08
CA THR A 136 -5.88 13.21 9.80
C THR A 136 -7.04 13.28 8.83
N LEU A 137 -8.11 12.57 9.15
CA LEU A 137 -9.37 12.66 8.43
C LEU A 137 -10.22 13.77 9.06
N PRO A 138 -10.46 14.91 8.38
CA PRO A 138 -11.22 16.04 8.93
C PRO A 138 -12.72 15.94 8.60
N LEU A 139 -13.21 14.73 8.31
CA LEU A 139 -14.60 14.46 7.93
C LEU A 139 -15.16 13.34 8.82
N PRO A 140 -16.47 13.36 9.11
CA PRO A 140 -17.19 12.20 9.61
C PRO A 140 -16.91 10.96 8.76
N ASP A 141 -16.73 9.84 9.45
CA ASP A 141 -16.36 8.56 8.88
C ASP A 141 -17.49 7.56 9.07
N ASP A 142 -18.25 7.33 7.99
CA ASP A 142 -19.39 6.42 7.95
C ASP A 142 -19.08 5.17 7.12
N THR A 143 -17.80 4.76 6.99
CA THR A 143 -17.46 3.49 6.30
C THR A 143 -17.90 2.26 7.11
N GLY A 144 -18.12 2.44 8.42
CA GLY A 144 -18.43 1.37 9.36
C GLY A 144 -17.20 0.57 9.80
N ASP A 145 -16.00 1.07 9.50
CA ASP A 145 -14.75 0.42 9.88
C ASP A 145 -14.35 0.72 11.32
N LYS A 146 -13.73 -0.29 11.93
CA LYS A 146 -13.13 -0.16 13.26
C LYS A 146 -11.70 0.33 13.11
N GLY A 147 -11.27 1.19 14.01
CA GLY A 147 -9.89 1.66 14.10
C GLY A 147 -9.77 3.16 13.88
N THR A 148 -8.53 3.64 13.92
CA THR A 148 -8.21 5.05 13.69
C THR A 148 -7.87 5.27 12.22
N PRO A 149 -8.50 6.26 11.55
CA PRO A 149 -8.11 6.66 10.20
C PRO A 149 -6.60 6.92 10.09
N SER A 150 -5.98 6.40 9.04
CA SER A 150 -4.54 6.48 8.81
C SER A 150 -4.24 6.82 7.35
N SER A 151 -3.20 7.65 7.17
CA SER A 151 -2.50 7.73 5.89
C SER A 151 -1.56 6.53 5.76
N GLY A 152 -1.14 6.21 4.54
CA GLY A 152 -0.15 5.17 4.31
C GLY A 152 -0.11 4.67 2.88
N LEU A 153 0.75 3.68 2.66
CA LEU A 153 0.94 3.00 1.39
C LEU A 153 0.93 1.49 1.62
N ALA A 154 -0.01 0.79 0.99
CA ALA A 154 -0.08 -0.66 1.00
C ALA A 154 0.12 -1.20 -0.41
N THR A 155 0.96 -2.22 -0.56
CA THR A 155 1.04 -2.99 -1.81
C THR A 155 0.50 -4.39 -1.57
N LEU A 156 -0.47 -4.79 -2.39
CA LEU A 156 -1.22 -6.04 -2.26
C LEU A 156 -1.01 -6.88 -3.52
N ARG A 157 -0.87 -8.20 -3.37
CA ARG A 157 -0.98 -9.14 -4.48
C ARG A 157 -2.45 -9.47 -4.70
N VAL A 158 -2.88 -9.45 -5.96
CA VAL A 158 -4.28 -9.74 -6.35
C VAL A 158 -4.36 -10.90 -7.34
N LEU A 159 -5.49 -11.59 -7.31
CA LEU A 159 -5.91 -12.57 -8.31
C LEU A 159 -7.23 -12.12 -8.93
N TYR A 160 -7.20 -11.90 -10.24
CA TYR A 160 -8.36 -11.58 -11.06
C TYR A 160 -9.13 -12.87 -11.43
N ASP A 161 -10.44 -12.75 -11.60
CA ASP A 161 -11.33 -13.85 -11.98
C ASP A 161 -11.08 -14.40 -13.40
N ASN A 162 -10.44 -13.61 -14.26
CA ASN A 162 -9.89 -14.07 -15.54
C ASN A 162 -8.63 -14.96 -15.41
N GLY A 163 -8.23 -15.30 -14.17
CA GLY A 163 -7.10 -16.18 -13.86
C GLY A 163 -5.75 -15.47 -13.76
N ARG A 164 -5.67 -14.17 -14.08
CA ARG A 164 -4.44 -13.39 -14.05
C ARG A 164 -4.11 -12.93 -12.64
N ARG A 165 -2.83 -12.67 -12.40
CA ARG A 165 -2.33 -12.10 -11.15
C ARG A 165 -1.77 -10.72 -11.41
N GLY A 166 -1.66 -9.94 -10.35
CA GLY A 166 -0.96 -8.67 -10.38
C GLY A 166 -0.81 -8.08 -9.00
N THR A 167 -0.64 -6.78 -8.96
CA THR A 167 -0.51 -5.98 -7.74
C THR A 167 -1.59 -4.90 -7.71
N LEU A 168 -2.01 -4.54 -6.52
CA LEU A 168 -2.80 -3.35 -6.22
C LEU A 168 -2.03 -2.55 -5.18
N THR A 169 -1.59 -1.36 -5.54
CA THR A 169 -1.07 -0.39 -4.58
C THR A 169 -2.22 0.51 -4.18
N VAL A 170 -2.46 0.65 -2.88
CA VAL A 170 -3.44 1.59 -2.32
C VAL A 170 -2.65 2.65 -1.55
N SER A 171 -2.84 3.91 -1.90
CA SER A 171 -2.16 5.04 -1.27
C SER A 171 -3.17 6.04 -0.76
N CYS A 172 -3.11 6.30 0.55
CA CYS A 172 -3.98 7.25 1.22
C CYS A 172 -3.15 8.42 1.73
N HIS A 173 -3.37 9.60 1.19
CA HIS A 173 -2.76 10.84 1.63
C HIS A 173 -3.47 11.36 2.90
N LEU A 174 -4.80 11.25 3.01
CA LEU A 174 -5.61 12.04 3.95
C LEU A 174 -5.43 13.57 3.76
N PRO A 175 -6.50 14.37 3.76
CA PRO A 175 -6.43 15.76 3.32
C PRO A 175 -5.90 16.75 4.37
N ALA A 176 -5.67 16.33 5.61
CA ALA A 176 -5.23 17.18 6.71
C ALA A 176 -4.13 16.53 7.56
N GLY A 177 -3.43 17.35 8.34
CA GLY A 177 -2.34 16.89 9.21
C GLY A 177 -0.99 16.85 8.50
N PRO A 178 0.02 16.16 9.07
CA PRO A 178 1.39 16.21 8.57
C PRO A 178 1.70 15.13 7.53
N THR A 179 0.72 14.71 6.71
CA THR A 179 0.98 13.77 5.62
C THR A 179 2.05 14.35 4.67
N PRO A 180 3.10 13.59 4.32
CA PRO A 180 4.06 14.01 3.31
C PRO A 180 3.43 14.29 1.94
N ALA A 181 3.79 15.42 1.31
CA ALA A 181 3.32 15.80 -0.02
C ALA A 181 3.71 14.82 -1.15
N CYS A 182 4.68 13.92 -0.89
CA CYS A 182 5.07 12.86 -1.83
C CYS A 182 4.14 11.65 -1.82
N THR A 183 3.24 11.53 -0.84
CA THR A 183 2.21 10.48 -0.81
C THR A 183 1.11 10.85 -1.80
N PHE A 184 0.91 10.05 -2.84
CA PHE A 184 -0.23 10.23 -3.74
C PHE A 184 -1.52 9.70 -3.10
N GLU A 185 -2.68 10.09 -3.63
CA GLU A 185 -3.98 9.55 -3.25
C GLU A 185 -4.52 8.70 -4.41
N GLY A 186 -5.05 7.51 -4.10
CA GLY A 186 -5.64 6.60 -5.10
C GLY A 186 -4.91 5.26 -5.20
N ILE A 187 -4.88 4.70 -6.41
CA ILE A 187 -4.29 3.38 -6.68
C ILE A 187 -3.27 3.38 -7.81
N THR A 188 -2.40 2.38 -7.82
CA THR A 188 -1.83 1.82 -9.04
C THR A 188 -2.14 0.33 -9.07
N ALA A 189 -2.12 -0.28 -10.25
CA ALA A 189 -2.40 -1.71 -10.38
C ALA A 189 -1.59 -2.34 -11.51
N SER A 190 -1.42 -3.64 -11.46
CA SER A 190 -0.91 -4.41 -12.59
C SER A 190 -1.81 -5.59 -12.87
N MET A 191 -1.86 -6.02 -14.13
CA MET A 191 -2.43 -7.30 -14.51
C MET A 191 -1.44 -8.00 -15.43
N ASP A 192 -0.88 -9.12 -14.98
CA ASP A 192 0.20 -9.83 -15.66
C ASP A 192 1.38 -8.90 -15.99
N TYR A 193 1.60 -8.56 -17.26
CA TYR A 193 2.66 -7.65 -17.72
C TYR A 193 2.16 -6.25 -18.10
N GLU A 194 0.87 -5.95 -17.94
CA GLU A 194 0.33 -4.60 -18.13
C GLU A 194 0.36 -3.86 -16.79
N ASP A 195 1.06 -2.72 -16.76
CA ASP A 195 1.22 -1.89 -15.57
C ASP A 195 0.40 -0.60 -15.71
N PHE A 196 -0.56 -0.42 -14.80
CA PHE A 196 -1.38 0.77 -14.65
C PHE A 196 -0.75 1.65 -13.58
N TRP A 197 0.36 2.29 -13.95
CA TRP A 197 1.23 3.02 -13.05
C TRP A 197 0.83 4.48 -12.84
N GLN A 198 0.14 5.08 -13.82
CA GLN A 198 -0.25 6.48 -13.75
C GLN A 198 -1.58 6.58 -12.99
N ASN A 199 -1.52 6.83 -11.68
CA ASN A 199 -2.72 6.99 -10.87
C ASN A 199 -3.55 8.20 -11.33
N GLU A 200 -4.88 8.09 -11.25
CA GLU A 200 -5.75 9.26 -11.39
C GLU A 200 -5.90 9.94 -10.02
N ALA A 201 -5.59 11.24 -9.95
CA ALA A 201 -5.74 12.00 -8.70
C ALA A 201 -7.23 12.28 -8.39
N PRO A 202 -7.60 12.46 -7.10
CA PRO A 202 -8.92 12.96 -6.74
C PRO A 202 -9.23 14.30 -7.43
N GLY A 203 -10.32 14.32 -8.19
CA GLY A 203 -10.86 15.54 -8.77
C GLY A 203 -12.00 16.15 -7.95
N PRO A 204 -12.72 17.14 -8.52
CA PRO A 204 -13.96 17.67 -7.94
C PRO A 204 -15.11 16.66 -7.95
N ALA A 205 -15.07 15.70 -8.87
CA ALA A 205 -16.04 14.61 -8.96
C ALA A 205 -15.72 13.49 -7.96
N GLU A 206 -16.68 12.58 -7.77
CA GLU A 206 -16.44 11.36 -7.00
C GLU A 206 -15.43 10.43 -7.65
N GLY A 207 -14.59 9.84 -6.80
CA GLY A 207 -13.59 8.84 -7.19
C GLY A 207 -12.19 9.14 -6.67
N ASN A 208 -11.32 8.14 -6.84
CA ASN A 208 -9.89 8.16 -6.57
C ASN A 208 -9.53 8.48 -5.12
N ARG A 209 -10.35 8.05 -4.16
CA ARG A 209 -10.10 8.24 -2.73
C ARG A 209 -10.02 6.91 -2.03
N THR A 210 -9.16 6.85 -1.04
CA THR A 210 -8.85 5.67 -0.27
C THR A 210 -8.81 6.02 1.21
N LEU A 211 -9.03 5.03 2.05
CA LEU A 211 -8.93 5.19 3.49
C LEU A 211 -8.36 3.93 4.11
N PHE A 212 -7.44 4.11 5.05
CA PHE A 212 -7.02 3.05 5.95
C PHE A 212 -7.56 3.29 7.35
N HIS A 213 -7.87 2.20 8.06
CA HIS A 213 -8.11 2.21 9.51
C HIS A 213 -7.14 1.26 10.18
N VAL A 214 -6.41 1.75 11.17
CA VAL A 214 -5.54 0.90 12.00
C VAL A 214 -6.27 0.56 13.28
N SER A 215 -6.48 -0.74 13.52
CA SER A 215 -7.07 -1.28 14.75
C SER A 215 -6.00 -1.97 15.59
N THR A 216 -6.03 -1.78 16.90
CA THR A 216 -5.28 -2.62 17.85
C THR A 216 -6.08 -3.89 18.16
N GLU A 217 -5.40 -4.95 18.56
CA GLU A 217 -6.01 -6.27 18.82
C GLU A 217 -6.81 -6.35 20.14
N ASP A 218 -7.02 -5.23 20.85
CA ASP A 218 -7.68 -5.24 22.16
C ASP A 218 -9.20 -5.07 22.03
N GLY A 219 -9.92 -6.19 22.12
CA GLY A 219 -11.38 -6.20 22.25
C GLY A 219 -12.03 -7.56 21.96
N GLY A 220 -11.47 -8.63 22.52
CA GLY A 220 -12.24 -9.85 22.74
C GLY A 220 -13.12 -9.66 23.97
N ASP A 221 -14.40 -9.36 23.74
CA ASP A 221 -15.47 -9.64 24.70
C ASP A 221 -16.14 -10.98 24.33
#